data_AF-A0AAW1UDW8-F1
#
_entry.id   AF-A0AAW1UDW8-F1
#
_cell.length_a   1.000
_cell.length_b   1.000
_cell.length_c   1.000
_cell.angle_alpha   90.00
_cell.angle_beta   90.00
_cell.angle_gamma   90.00
#
_symmetry.space_group_name_H-M   'P 1'
#
loop_
_entity.id
_entity.type
_entity.pdbx_description
1 polymer ?
#
loop_
_entity_poly.entity_id
_entity_poly.type
_entity_poly.pdbx_seq_one_letter_code
_entity_poly.pdbx_strand_id
1 'polypeptide(L)'
;MTVSKSPTLEVVKMSVPETVNSGQDVTLSCDYNLGQATLYHIKWYWKGREFYRYEPKMVPNKAHFVLPHFKVDLSKSGPNKVVLLDVTPEQSGPYSCEVSSDAPYFYTFMKSANMKVSKSPILEVVKLSVPQTVKSGQDVTLTCEYNLGQATLYHVRWYWKGQEFYRYEPKMVPNKVHFVLPHFKVDIAHSGPTEVTLKDISAEQSGSYKCEVTTEAPLFKNYQKKATMNVTTN
;
A
#
# COMPACT_ATOMS: atom_id res chain seq x y z
N MET A 1 14.84 37.15 -40.26
CA MET A 1 15.80 36.35 -39.48
C MET A 1 15.16 36.04 -38.13
N THR A 2 14.67 34.83 -37.96
CA THR A 2 14.18 34.34 -36.65
C THR A 2 15.38 34.17 -35.74
N VAL A 3 15.46 34.96 -34.66
CA VAL A 3 16.46 34.78 -33.61
C VAL A 3 16.14 33.44 -32.92
N SER A 4 16.87 32.39 -33.27
CA SER A 4 16.82 31.13 -32.54
C SER A 4 17.43 31.37 -31.15
N LYS A 5 16.59 31.44 -30.13
CA LYS A 5 17.00 31.50 -28.73
C LYS A 5 17.89 30.28 -28.46
N SER A 6 19.19 30.49 -28.28
CA SER A 6 20.13 29.43 -27.92
C SER A 6 19.62 28.77 -26.63
N PRO A 7 19.44 27.43 -26.57
CA PRO A 7 18.91 26.80 -25.36
C PRO A 7 19.89 27.03 -24.21
N THR A 8 19.44 27.77 -23.20
CA THR A 8 20.10 27.93 -21.90
C THR A 8 19.78 26.72 -21.03
N LEU A 9 20.62 26.42 -20.03
CA LEU A 9 20.36 25.33 -19.08
C LEU A 9 18.93 25.45 -18.51
N GLU A 10 18.17 24.36 -18.47
CA GLU A 10 16.86 24.33 -17.81
C GLU A 10 16.50 22.93 -17.31
N VAL A 11 15.71 22.85 -16.23
CA VAL A 11 15.05 21.62 -15.80
C VAL A 11 13.73 21.50 -16.56
N VAL A 12 13.73 20.69 -17.62
CA VAL A 12 12.59 20.46 -18.52
C VAL A 12 11.43 19.80 -17.76
N LYS A 13 11.73 18.73 -17.01
CA LYS A 13 10.72 17.96 -16.30
C LYS A 13 11.25 17.44 -14.98
N MET A 14 10.43 17.54 -13.94
CA MET A 14 10.71 16.92 -12.65
C MET A 14 9.49 16.10 -12.27
N SER A 15 9.71 14.85 -11.86
CA SER A 15 8.66 13.95 -11.39
C SER A 15 8.96 13.52 -9.96
N VAL A 16 8.09 13.93 -9.05
CA VAL A 16 8.02 13.48 -7.67
C VAL A 16 6.56 13.05 -7.46
N PRO A 17 6.28 11.80 -7.05
CA PRO A 17 4.91 11.38 -6.81
C PRO A 17 4.26 12.22 -5.71
N GLU A 18 3.03 12.67 -5.93
CA GLU A 18 2.30 13.47 -4.94
C GLU A 18 1.97 12.65 -3.69
N THR A 19 1.57 11.39 -3.86
CA THR A 19 1.23 10.47 -2.76
C THR A 19 1.85 9.09 -2.99
N VAL A 20 2.44 8.53 -1.94
CA VAL A 20 3.03 7.18 -1.92
C VAL A 20 2.66 6.46 -0.63
N ASN A 21 2.50 5.14 -0.68
CA ASN A 21 2.29 4.36 0.54
C ASN A 21 3.62 4.06 1.22
N SER A 22 3.60 4.09 2.55
CA SER A 22 4.72 3.64 3.36
C SER A 22 5.15 2.22 2.96
N GLY A 23 6.45 2.01 2.84
CA GLY A 23 7.06 0.73 2.48
C GLY A 23 7.25 0.50 0.98
N GLN A 24 6.82 1.43 0.11
CA GLN A 24 7.07 1.35 -1.32
C GLN A 24 8.43 1.94 -1.72
N ASP A 25 8.97 1.47 -2.84
CA ASP A 25 10.10 2.11 -3.50
C ASP A 25 9.61 3.24 -4.40
N VAL A 26 10.33 4.36 -4.41
CA VAL A 26 9.97 5.58 -5.14
C VAL A 26 11.07 5.94 -6.12
N THR A 27 10.71 6.18 -7.38
CA THR A 27 11.62 6.77 -8.36
C THR A 27 11.32 8.25 -8.53
N LEU A 28 12.30 9.08 -8.17
CA LEU A 28 12.32 10.51 -8.46
C LEU A 28 13.04 10.72 -9.80
N SER A 29 12.54 11.63 -10.63
CA SER A 29 13.23 11.98 -11.89
C SER A 29 13.34 13.48 -12.10
N CYS A 30 14.42 13.87 -12.77
CA CYS A 30 14.79 15.23 -13.11
C CYS A 30 15.46 15.21 -14.48
N ASP A 31 14.69 15.59 -15.49
CA ASP A 31 15.13 15.76 -16.86
C ASP A 31 15.49 17.22 -17.09
N TYR A 32 16.65 17.44 -17.70
CA TYR A 32 17.22 18.75 -17.92
C TYR A 32 17.82 18.84 -19.32
N ASN A 33 17.88 20.06 -19.84
CA ASN A 33 18.50 20.38 -21.11
C ASN A 33 19.73 21.26 -20.82
N LEU A 34 20.93 20.78 -21.16
CA LEU A 34 22.18 21.52 -20.93
C LEU A 34 22.47 22.56 -22.03
N GLY A 35 21.74 22.53 -23.16
CA GLY A 35 22.05 23.35 -24.32
C GLY A 35 23.47 23.09 -24.81
N GLN A 36 24.32 24.12 -24.76
CA GLN A 36 25.74 24.05 -25.13
C GLN A 36 26.68 23.77 -23.94
N ALA A 37 26.15 23.67 -22.73
CA ALA A 37 26.95 23.47 -21.53
C ALA A 37 27.22 21.98 -21.28
N THR A 38 28.19 21.68 -20.41
CA THR A 38 28.45 20.33 -19.92
C THR A 38 27.98 20.20 -18.47
N LEU A 39 27.57 18.99 -18.05
CA LEU A 39 27.10 18.78 -16.69
C LEU A 39 28.26 18.81 -15.70
N TYR A 40 28.13 19.62 -14.64
CA TYR A 40 29.04 19.59 -13.51
C TYR A 40 28.55 18.64 -12.42
N HIS A 41 27.33 18.84 -11.91
CA HIS A 41 26.70 17.93 -10.95
C HIS A 41 25.17 17.96 -11.02
N ILE A 42 24.57 16.93 -10.45
CA ILE A 42 23.14 16.88 -10.11
C ILE A 42 23.03 16.55 -8.64
N LYS A 43 22.24 17.34 -7.90
CA LYS A 43 22.00 17.13 -6.48
C LYS A 43 20.51 17.02 -6.20
N TRP A 44 20.18 16.11 -5.30
CA TRP A 44 18.83 15.97 -4.78
C TRP A 44 18.79 16.33 -3.31
N TYR A 45 17.79 17.13 -2.96
CA TYR A 45 17.56 17.63 -1.62
C TYR A 45 16.19 17.21 -1.10
N TRP A 46 16.12 16.93 0.20
CA TRP A 46 14.87 16.76 0.92
C TRP A 46 14.86 17.74 2.10
N LYS A 47 13.85 18.63 2.14
CA LYS A 47 13.79 19.73 3.12
C LYS A 47 15.11 20.51 3.22
N GLY A 48 15.73 20.77 2.07
CA GLY A 48 17.00 21.50 1.96
C GLY A 48 18.26 20.69 2.31
N ARG A 49 18.15 19.41 2.68
CA ARG A 49 19.32 18.55 2.95
C ARG A 49 19.64 17.66 1.76
N GLU A 50 20.88 17.74 1.29
CA GLU A 50 21.39 16.89 0.21
C GLU A 50 21.34 15.42 0.66
N PHE A 51 20.79 14.55 -0.18
CA PHE A 51 20.75 13.11 0.09
C PHE A 51 21.32 12.27 -1.06
N TYR A 52 21.46 12.86 -2.25
CA TYR A 52 22.09 12.20 -3.40
C TYR A 52 22.79 13.22 -4.28
N ARG A 53 23.92 12.81 -4.86
CA ARG A 53 24.69 13.57 -5.83
C ARG A 53 25.25 12.70 -6.93
N TYR A 54 25.23 13.23 -8.15
CA TYR A 54 25.90 12.68 -9.32
C TYR A 54 26.91 13.70 -9.88
N GLU A 55 28.18 13.27 -10.02
CA GLU A 55 29.30 14.08 -10.54
C GLU A 55 30.02 13.27 -11.63
N PRO A 56 29.76 13.52 -12.93
CA PRO A 56 30.27 12.69 -14.02
C PRO A 56 31.80 12.62 -14.09
N LYS A 57 32.50 13.63 -13.58
CA LYS A 57 33.97 13.73 -13.57
C LYS A 57 34.63 13.08 -12.34
N MET A 58 33.86 12.63 -11.36
CA MET A 58 34.37 12.04 -10.12
C MET A 58 34.35 10.52 -10.16
N VAL A 59 35.23 9.88 -9.39
CA VAL A 59 35.23 8.42 -9.15
C VAL A 59 35.25 8.18 -7.64
N PRO A 60 34.16 7.66 -7.03
CA PRO A 60 32.89 7.28 -7.66
C PRO A 60 32.09 8.50 -8.12
N ASN A 61 31.34 8.34 -9.22
CA ASN A 61 30.50 9.41 -9.80
C ASN A 61 29.15 9.59 -9.10
N LYS A 62 28.83 8.74 -8.12
CA LYS A 62 27.59 8.73 -7.34
C LYS A 62 27.92 8.75 -5.87
N ALA A 63 27.29 9.66 -5.14
CA ALA A 63 27.34 9.73 -3.69
C ALA A 63 25.91 9.79 -3.13
N HIS A 64 25.72 9.20 -1.97
CA HIS A 64 24.52 9.41 -1.16
C HIS A 64 24.97 9.91 0.21
N PHE A 65 24.12 10.70 0.85
CA PHE A 65 24.38 11.23 2.18
C PHE A 65 23.38 10.60 3.14
N VAL A 66 23.88 10.07 4.25
CA VAL A 66 23.06 9.36 5.23
C VAL A 66 22.18 10.38 5.93
N LEU A 67 20.93 10.48 5.49
CA LEU A 67 19.87 11.12 6.24
C LEU A 67 19.11 10.04 7.01
N PRO A 68 18.66 10.32 8.26
CA PRO A 68 17.77 9.43 8.97
C PRO A 68 16.59 9.05 8.07
N HIS A 69 16.32 7.74 7.99
CA HIS A 69 15.20 7.15 7.24
C HIS A 69 15.33 7.19 5.71
N PHE A 70 16.45 7.61 5.13
CA PHE A 70 16.67 7.52 3.67
C PHE A 70 17.49 6.29 3.30
N LYS A 71 16.92 5.42 2.46
CA LYS A 71 17.61 4.31 1.80
C LYS A 71 17.65 4.61 0.30
N VAL A 72 18.82 4.94 -0.25
CA VAL A 72 18.99 5.22 -1.68
C VAL A 72 19.56 3.99 -2.39
N ASP A 73 18.89 3.51 -3.42
CA ASP A 73 19.42 2.45 -4.28
C ASP A 73 20.37 3.04 -5.34
N LEU A 74 21.66 3.07 -5.04
CA LEU A 74 22.69 3.57 -5.96
C LEU A 74 22.82 2.75 -7.25
N SER A 75 22.39 1.48 -7.26
CA SER A 75 22.46 0.63 -8.46
C SER A 75 21.41 1.04 -9.48
N LYS A 76 20.23 1.48 -9.01
CA LYS A 76 19.12 1.96 -9.85
C LYS A 76 19.09 3.49 -10.02
N SER A 77 19.95 4.21 -9.32
CA SER A 77 20.09 5.67 -9.41
C SER A 77 21.18 6.10 -10.40
N GLY A 78 21.00 7.28 -10.99
CA GLY A 78 21.87 7.83 -12.03
C GLY A 78 21.77 9.36 -12.14
N PRO A 79 22.12 9.95 -13.29
CA PRO A 79 22.06 11.40 -13.47
C PRO A 79 20.63 11.95 -13.38
N ASN A 80 19.69 11.35 -14.11
CA ASN A 80 18.33 11.90 -14.21
C ASN A 80 17.33 11.29 -13.22
N LYS A 81 17.72 10.26 -12.46
CA LYS A 81 16.79 9.55 -11.57
C LYS A 81 17.44 9.08 -10.28
N VAL A 82 16.66 9.08 -9.20
CA VAL A 82 17.04 8.57 -7.88
C VAL A 82 15.97 7.65 -7.35
N VAL A 83 16.36 6.47 -6.88
CA VAL A 83 15.44 5.47 -6.32
C VAL A 83 15.59 5.45 -4.79
N LEU A 84 14.52 5.80 -4.10
CA LEU A 84 14.36 5.64 -2.65
C LEU A 84 13.69 4.30 -2.37
N LEU A 85 14.20 3.55 -1.40
CA LEU A 85 13.65 2.26 -0.99
C LEU A 85 12.82 2.40 0.28
N ASP A 86 11.73 1.63 0.37
CA ASP A 86 10.98 1.42 1.62
C ASP A 86 10.62 2.76 2.31
N VAL A 87 9.95 3.66 1.59
CA VAL A 87 9.75 5.03 2.08
C VAL A 87 8.83 5.07 3.31
N THR A 88 9.10 5.98 4.24
CA THR A 88 8.33 6.12 5.50
C THR A 88 7.61 7.48 5.56
N PRO A 89 6.57 7.63 6.41
CA PRO A 89 5.82 8.88 6.56
C PRO A 89 6.70 10.08 6.90
N GLU A 90 7.79 9.85 7.63
CA GLU A 90 8.77 10.86 8.05
C GLU A 90 9.47 11.52 6.84
N GLN A 91 9.55 10.83 5.70
CA GLN A 91 10.15 11.33 4.47
C GLN A 91 9.19 12.21 3.65
N SER A 92 7.96 12.44 4.12
CA SER A 92 7.06 13.42 3.49
C SER A 92 7.65 14.83 3.48
N GLY A 93 7.44 15.57 2.40
CA GLY A 93 7.82 16.98 2.28
C GLY A 93 8.35 17.38 0.90
N PRO A 94 9.02 18.54 0.81
CA PRO A 94 9.58 19.05 -0.43
C PRO A 94 10.85 18.31 -0.82
N TYR A 95 10.90 17.90 -2.08
CA TYR A 95 12.05 17.37 -2.79
C TYR A 95 12.49 18.38 -3.83
N SER A 96 13.79 18.63 -3.93
CA SER A 96 14.37 19.52 -4.93
C SER A 96 15.43 18.80 -5.75
N CYS A 97 15.44 19.04 -7.05
CA CYS A 97 16.54 18.68 -7.94
C CYS A 97 17.28 19.95 -8.34
N GLU A 98 18.60 19.97 -8.15
CA GLU A 98 19.51 21.00 -8.63
C GLU A 98 20.38 20.41 -9.74
N VAL A 99 20.46 21.12 -10.86
CA VAL A 99 21.34 20.79 -12.00
C VAL A 99 22.28 21.96 -12.21
N SER A 100 23.58 21.68 -12.15
CA SER A 100 24.63 22.68 -12.39
C SER A 100 25.48 22.29 -13.59
N SER A 101 25.76 23.26 -14.46
CA SER A 101 26.68 23.10 -15.57
C SER A 101 28.10 23.51 -15.19
N ASP A 102 29.07 23.01 -15.93
CA ASP A 102 30.49 23.33 -15.75
C ASP A 102 30.89 24.62 -16.50
N ALA A 103 32.18 24.95 -16.42
CA ALA A 103 32.83 25.95 -17.24
C ALA A 103 32.48 25.79 -18.73
N PRO A 104 32.31 26.89 -19.48
CA PRO A 104 32.50 28.28 -19.05
C PRO A 104 31.25 28.92 -18.40
N TYR A 105 30.12 28.22 -18.38
CA TYR A 105 28.82 28.85 -18.16
C TYR A 105 28.36 28.85 -16.71
N PHE A 106 28.70 27.82 -15.93
CA PHE A 106 28.38 27.72 -14.49
C PHE A 106 26.89 27.96 -14.13
N TYR A 107 25.98 27.64 -15.04
CA TYR A 107 24.54 27.79 -14.79
C TYR A 107 24.08 26.81 -13.72
N THR A 108 23.12 27.23 -12.90
CA THR A 108 22.48 26.35 -11.90
C THR A 108 20.97 26.57 -11.91
N PHE A 109 20.22 25.47 -11.99
CA PHE A 109 18.76 25.49 -11.96
C PHE A 109 18.25 24.52 -10.91
N MET A 110 17.21 24.93 -10.19
CA MET A 110 16.57 24.11 -9.17
C MET A 110 15.05 24.10 -9.37
N LYS A 111 14.46 22.91 -9.24
CA LYS A 111 13.00 22.73 -9.23
C LYS A 111 12.60 21.89 -8.02
N SER A 112 11.42 22.14 -7.48
CA SER A 112 10.91 21.47 -6.29
C SER A 112 9.49 20.94 -6.49
N ALA A 113 9.19 19.83 -5.83
CA ALA A 113 7.86 19.24 -5.75
C ALA A 113 7.67 18.54 -4.40
N ASN A 114 6.43 18.42 -3.94
CA ASN A 114 6.12 17.78 -2.66
C ASN A 114 5.73 16.32 -2.85
N MET A 115 6.17 15.47 -1.93
CA MET A 115 5.68 14.10 -1.79
C MET A 115 5.03 13.92 -0.41
N LYS A 116 3.87 13.28 -0.38
CA LYS A 116 3.24 12.79 0.84
C LYS A 116 3.38 11.27 0.92
N VAL A 117 4.03 10.79 1.98
CA VAL A 117 4.05 9.36 2.30
C VAL A 117 2.98 9.08 3.36
N SER A 118 2.02 8.24 2.99
CA SER A 118 0.87 7.90 3.82
C SER A 118 0.98 6.45 4.29
N LYS A 119 0.58 6.17 5.53
CA LYS A 119 0.30 4.79 5.93
C LYS A 119 -1.03 4.42 5.29
N SER A 120 -1.01 3.57 4.25
CA SER A 120 -2.23 2.89 3.81
C SER A 120 -2.75 2.06 4.99
N PRO A 121 -4.07 1.91 5.17
CA PRO A 121 -4.57 0.87 6.04
C PRO A 121 -3.94 -0.45 5.60
N ILE A 122 -3.31 -1.12 6.55
CA ILE A 122 -2.79 -2.46 6.34
C ILE A 122 -4.03 -3.31 6.13
N LEU A 123 -3.98 -4.20 5.13
CA LEU A 123 -5.01 -5.20 5.00
C LEU A 123 -5.15 -5.94 6.34
N GLU A 124 -6.36 -5.97 6.91
CA GLU A 124 -6.59 -6.64 8.19
C GLU A 124 -8.06 -6.95 8.43
N VAL A 125 -8.32 -7.94 9.27
CA VAL A 125 -9.63 -8.11 9.93
C VAL A 125 -9.63 -7.21 11.15
N VAL A 126 -10.29 -6.06 11.07
CA VAL A 126 -10.35 -5.04 12.13
C VAL A 126 -11.02 -5.62 13.37
N LYS A 127 -12.20 -6.22 13.21
CA LYS A 127 -13.01 -6.73 14.33
C LYS A 127 -13.70 -8.04 13.95
N LEU A 128 -13.65 -9.00 14.87
CA LEU A 128 -14.42 -10.23 14.80
C LEU A 128 -15.37 -10.27 16.00
N SER A 129 -16.68 -10.23 15.74
CA SER A 129 -17.72 -10.37 16.74
C SER A 129 -18.39 -11.74 16.61
N VAL A 130 -18.17 -12.58 17.60
CA VAL A 130 -18.81 -13.88 17.78
C VAL A 130 -19.28 -13.89 19.23
N PRO A 131 -20.58 -14.05 19.52
CA PRO A 131 -21.07 -14.06 20.89
C PRO A 131 -20.37 -15.16 21.72
N GLN A 132 -19.96 -14.83 22.94
CA GLN A 132 -19.26 -15.80 23.80
C GLN A 132 -20.22 -16.88 24.33
N THR A 133 -21.44 -16.49 24.69
CA THR A 133 -22.46 -17.39 25.23
C THR A 133 -23.81 -17.11 24.58
N VAL A 134 -24.47 -18.15 24.09
CA VAL A 134 -25.80 -18.06 23.46
C VAL A 134 -26.69 -19.17 23.99
N LYS A 135 -28.00 -18.93 24.09
CA LYS A 135 -28.95 -19.99 24.45
C LYS A 135 -29.38 -20.77 23.21
N SER A 136 -29.57 -22.07 23.38
CA SER A 136 -30.10 -22.92 22.30
C SER A 136 -31.46 -22.38 21.78
N GLY A 137 -31.66 -22.43 20.47
CA GLY A 137 -32.87 -21.97 19.77
C GLY A 137 -32.84 -20.49 19.35
N GLN A 138 -31.78 -19.75 19.65
CA GLN A 138 -31.63 -18.34 19.25
C GLN A 138 -30.99 -18.20 17.86
N ASP A 139 -31.35 -17.12 17.18
CA ASP A 139 -30.66 -16.68 15.96
C ASP A 139 -29.46 -15.82 16.34
N VAL A 140 -28.31 -16.08 15.70
CA VAL A 140 -27.03 -15.44 16.01
C VAL A 140 -26.48 -14.79 14.75
N THR A 141 -26.05 -13.54 14.86
CA THR A 141 -25.29 -12.87 13.79
C THR A 141 -23.83 -12.77 14.17
N LEU A 142 -22.97 -13.33 13.33
CA LEU A 142 -21.52 -13.23 13.42
C LEU A 142 -21.06 -12.05 12.56
N THR A 143 -20.10 -11.26 13.02
CA THR A 143 -19.60 -10.09 12.28
C THR A 143 -18.09 -10.17 12.10
N CYS A 144 -17.62 -9.88 10.89
CA CYS A 144 -16.23 -9.78 10.50
C CYS A 144 -16.03 -8.48 9.73
N GLU A 145 -15.59 -7.45 10.45
CA GLU A 145 -15.22 -6.17 9.88
C GLU A 145 -13.74 -6.23 9.46
N TYR A 146 -13.46 -5.80 8.23
CA TYR A 146 -12.12 -5.80 7.66
C TYR A 146 -11.83 -4.51 6.89
N ASN A 147 -10.56 -4.16 6.80
CA ASN A 147 -10.08 -3.04 6.01
C ASN A 147 -9.27 -3.59 4.84
N LEU A 148 -9.69 -3.25 3.61
CA LEU A 148 -9.02 -3.70 2.40
C LEU A 148 -7.87 -2.76 1.96
N GLY A 149 -7.64 -1.64 2.65
CA GLY A 149 -6.66 -0.65 2.22
C GLY A 149 -6.88 -0.24 0.78
N GLN A 150 -5.90 -0.48 -0.10
CA GLN A 150 -6.00 -0.26 -1.55
C GLN A 150 -6.30 -1.53 -2.36
N ALA A 151 -6.51 -2.67 -1.70
CA ALA A 151 -6.82 -3.92 -2.37
C ALA A 151 -8.32 -4.02 -2.70
N THR A 152 -8.63 -4.99 -3.56
CA THR A 152 -10.01 -5.40 -3.81
C THR A 152 -10.27 -6.77 -3.17
N LEU A 153 -11.51 -6.99 -2.73
CA LEU A 153 -11.92 -8.24 -2.10
C LEU A 153 -12.03 -9.35 -3.15
N TYR A 154 -11.39 -10.49 -2.87
CA TYR A 154 -11.61 -11.72 -3.64
C TYR A 154 -12.73 -12.55 -3.02
N HIS A 155 -12.62 -12.90 -1.73
CA HIS A 155 -13.70 -13.57 -1.00
C HIS A 155 -13.59 -13.38 0.52
N VAL A 156 -14.73 -13.57 1.20
CA VAL A 156 -14.81 -13.78 2.65
C VAL A 156 -15.33 -15.18 2.91
N ARG A 157 -14.64 -15.94 3.77
CA ARG A 157 -15.01 -17.31 4.15
C ARG A 157 -15.15 -17.42 5.65
N TRP A 158 -16.19 -18.13 6.06
CA TRP A 158 -16.44 -18.46 7.45
C TRP A 158 -16.30 -19.94 7.69
N TYR A 159 -15.56 -20.27 8.74
CA TYR A 159 -15.30 -21.64 9.15
C TYR A 159 -15.76 -21.88 10.57
N TRP A 160 -16.25 -23.09 10.82
CA TRP A 160 -16.51 -23.61 12.15
C TRP A 160 -15.79 -24.94 12.31
N LYS A 161 -14.97 -25.08 13.36
CA LYS A 161 -14.11 -26.27 13.57
C LYS A 161 -13.29 -26.67 12.31
N GLY A 162 -12.92 -25.68 11.50
CA GLY A 162 -12.17 -25.88 10.26
C GLY A 162 -12.99 -26.22 9.02
N GLN A 163 -14.31 -26.44 9.14
CA GLN A 163 -15.21 -26.66 8.01
C GLN A 163 -15.81 -25.33 7.54
N GLU A 164 -15.76 -25.08 6.24
CA GLU A 164 -16.36 -23.90 5.62
C GLU A 164 -17.89 -24.06 5.63
N PHE A 165 -18.60 -23.06 6.14
CA PHE A 165 -20.07 -23.08 6.17
C PHE A 165 -20.69 -21.92 5.41
N TYR A 166 -19.94 -20.84 5.16
CA TYR A 166 -20.40 -19.70 4.38
C TYR A 166 -19.25 -19.05 3.61
N ARG A 167 -19.57 -18.57 2.40
CA ARG A 167 -18.65 -17.85 1.54
C ARG A 167 -19.36 -16.73 0.79
N TYR A 168 -18.71 -15.57 0.75
CA TYR A 168 -19.08 -14.43 -0.07
C TYR A 168 -17.99 -14.17 -1.12
N GLU A 169 -18.35 -14.13 -2.40
CA GLU A 169 -17.47 -13.80 -3.52
C GLU A 169 -18.13 -12.74 -4.41
N PRO A 170 -17.71 -11.45 -4.37
CA PRO A 170 -18.41 -10.36 -5.05
C PRO A 170 -18.46 -10.52 -6.58
N LYS A 171 -17.54 -11.30 -7.16
CA LYS A 171 -17.45 -11.52 -8.62
C LYS A 171 -18.19 -12.78 -9.11
N MET A 172 -18.73 -13.61 -8.20
CA MET A 172 -19.48 -14.80 -8.58
C MET A 172 -20.99 -14.55 -8.60
N VAL A 173 -21.71 -15.37 -9.37
CA VAL A 173 -23.18 -15.44 -9.35
C VAL A 173 -23.57 -16.91 -9.10
N PRO A 174 -24.20 -17.25 -7.95
CA PRO A 174 -24.52 -16.36 -6.84
C PRO A 174 -23.25 -15.88 -6.09
N ASN A 175 -23.30 -14.66 -5.55
CA ASN A 175 -22.20 -14.09 -4.76
C ASN A 175 -22.16 -14.60 -3.32
N LYS A 176 -23.20 -15.32 -2.88
CA LYS A 176 -23.34 -15.93 -1.56
C LYS A 176 -23.57 -17.42 -1.69
N VAL A 177 -22.74 -18.20 -1.02
CA VAL A 177 -22.84 -19.66 -0.98
C VAL A 177 -22.78 -20.09 0.48
N HIS A 178 -23.67 -20.98 0.89
CA HIS A 178 -23.55 -21.72 2.14
C HIS A 178 -23.28 -23.19 1.83
N PHE A 179 -22.61 -23.86 2.76
CA PHE A 179 -22.36 -25.28 2.67
C PHE A 179 -23.24 -25.99 3.68
N VAL A 180 -23.96 -27.02 3.24
CA VAL A 180 -24.86 -27.78 4.09
C VAL A 180 -24.03 -28.61 5.06
N LEU A 181 -23.84 -28.09 6.27
CA LEU A 181 -23.36 -28.85 7.40
C LEU A 181 -24.58 -29.33 8.21
N PRO A 182 -24.58 -30.56 8.74
CA PRO A 182 -25.73 -31.11 9.49
C PRO A 182 -26.22 -30.21 10.62
N HIS A 183 -25.32 -29.37 11.13
CA HIS A 183 -25.55 -28.56 12.32
C HIS A 183 -25.88 -27.10 12.03
N PHE A 184 -25.85 -26.60 10.77
CA PHE A 184 -26.02 -25.16 10.50
C PHE A 184 -27.20 -24.84 9.59
N LYS A 185 -28.06 -23.93 10.07
CA LYS A 185 -29.07 -23.24 9.26
C LYS A 185 -28.60 -21.81 8.99
N VAL A 186 -27.94 -21.58 7.85
CA VAL A 186 -27.47 -20.24 7.48
C VAL A 186 -28.60 -19.45 6.83
N ASP A 187 -28.91 -18.26 7.35
CA ASP A 187 -29.84 -17.35 6.71
C ASP A 187 -29.13 -16.50 5.65
N ILE A 188 -29.17 -16.96 4.39
CA ILE A 188 -28.57 -16.25 3.25
C ILE A 188 -29.22 -14.87 3.00
N ALA A 189 -30.48 -14.66 3.36
CA ALA A 189 -31.16 -13.39 3.15
C ALA A 189 -30.61 -12.29 4.07
N HIS A 190 -30.23 -12.66 5.29
CA HIS A 190 -29.64 -11.77 6.30
C HIS A 190 -28.12 -11.93 6.44
N SER A 191 -27.47 -12.62 5.50
CA SER A 191 -26.01 -12.74 5.43
C SER A 191 -25.42 -11.94 4.27
N GLY A 192 -24.20 -11.47 4.45
CA GLY A 192 -23.54 -10.52 3.57
C GLY A 192 -22.02 -10.66 3.52
N PRO A 193 -21.31 -9.60 3.09
CA PRO A 193 -19.85 -9.59 3.00
C PRO A 193 -19.16 -9.45 4.36
N THR A 194 -19.85 -8.92 5.37
CA THR A 194 -19.29 -8.63 6.70
C THR A 194 -19.98 -9.41 7.82
N GLU A 195 -21.12 -10.03 7.55
CA GLU A 195 -21.98 -10.64 8.55
C GLU A 195 -22.58 -11.96 8.05
N VAL A 196 -22.76 -12.91 8.97
CA VAL A 196 -23.41 -14.19 8.71
C VAL A 196 -24.38 -14.50 9.83
N THR A 197 -25.64 -14.71 9.48
CA THR A 197 -26.70 -15.05 10.42
C THR A 197 -26.96 -16.56 10.42
N LEU A 198 -26.89 -17.15 11.59
CA LEU A 198 -27.19 -18.55 11.89
C LEU A 198 -28.53 -18.62 12.62
N LYS A 199 -29.44 -19.47 12.15
CA LYS A 199 -30.75 -19.66 12.76
C LYS A 199 -30.79 -20.86 13.70
N ASP A 200 -31.62 -20.75 14.73
CA ASP A 200 -32.00 -21.86 15.60
C ASP A 200 -30.76 -22.63 16.10
N ILE A 201 -29.87 -21.90 16.79
CA ILE A 201 -28.56 -22.42 17.15
C ILE A 201 -28.64 -23.49 18.23
N SER A 202 -27.87 -24.56 18.14
CA SER A 202 -27.87 -25.70 19.06
C SER A 202 -26.54 -25.84 19.81
N ALA A 203 -26.57 -26.59 20.92
CA ALA A 203 -25.38 -26.89 21.72
C ALA A 203 -24.22 -27.48 20.89
N GLU A 204 -24.54 -28.25 19.84
CA GLU A 204 -23.57 -28.91 18.97
C GLU A 204 -22.72 -27.92 18.17
N GLN A 205 -23.25 -26.71 17.91
CA GLN A 205 -22.58 -25.63 17.17
C GLN A 205 -21.60 -24.82 18.05
N SER A 206 -21.44 -25.20 19.31
CA SER A 206 -20.37 -24.65 20.16
C SER A 206 -18.99 -24.96 19.56
N GLY A 207 -18.08 -23.98 19.61
CA GLY A 207 -16.73 -24.15 19.11
C GLY A 207 -16.08 -22.88 18.58
N SER A 208 -14.98 -23.07 17.84
CA SER A 208 -14.21 -21.97 17.25
C SER A 208 -14.74 -21.61 15.86
N TYR A 209 -15.05 -20.33 15.72
CA TYR A 209 -15.43 -19.66 14.49
C TYR A 209 -14.25 -18.86 13.96
N LYS A 210 -13.99 -18.99 12.66
CA LYS A 210 -12.91 -18.29 11.97
C LYS A 210 -13.49 -17.50 10.81
N CYS A 211 -13.21 -16.21 10.75
CA CYS A 211 -13.41 -15.42 9.54
C CYS A 211 -12.07 -15.31 8.80
N GLU A 212 -12.11 -15.48 7.49
CA GLU A 212 -10.98 -15.39 6.58
C GLU A 212 -11.32 -14.45 5.42
N VAL A 213 -10.48 -13.44 5.18
CA VAL A 213 -10.65 -12.41 4.16
C VAL A 213 -9.46 -12.48 3.20
N THR A 214 -9.74 -12.71 1.93
CA THR A 214 -8.73 -12.83 0.88
C THR A 214 -8.88 -11.69 -0.12
N THR A 215 -7.76 -11.09 -0.50
CA THR A 215 -7.68 -10.04 -1.52
C THR A 215 -7.36 -10.59 -2.90
N GLU A 216 -7.76 -9.85 -3.92
CA GLU A 216 -7.54 -10.16 -5.33
C GLU A 216 -6.07 -9.94 -5.75
N ALA A 217 -5.76 -10.37 -6.98
CA ALA A 217 -4.60 -9.89 -7.72
C ALA A 217 -4.47 -8.36 -7.64
N PRO A 218 -3.25 -7.82 -7.51
CA PRO A 218 -1.96 -8.53 -7.48
C PRO A 218 -1.52 -8.97 -6.07
N LEU A 219 -2.27 -8.64 -5.02
CA LEU A 219 -1.79 -8.76 -3.64
C LEU A 219 -1.96 -10.17 -3.07
N PHE A 220 -3.05 -10.86 -3.41
CA PHE A 220 -3.35 -12.24 -2.98
C PHE A 220 -3.10 -12.49 -1.48
N LYS A 221 -3.35 -11.48 -0.64
CA LYS A 221 -3.16 -11.58 0.81
C LYS A 221 -4.39 -12.16 1.47
N ASN A 222 -4.15 -12.96 2.51
CA ASN A 222 -5.15 -13.63 3.32
C ASN A 222 -5.00 -13.20 4.78
N TYR A 223 -6.10 -12.81 5.41
CA TYR A 223 -6.16 -12.40 6.81
C TYR A 223 -7.26 -13.16 7.52
N GLN A 224 -7.00 -13.59 8.75
CA GLN A 224 -7.96 -14.37 9.52
C GLN A 224 -7.95 -14.00 11.00
N LYS A 225 -9.13 -14.05 11.61
CA LYS A 225 -9.31 -14.00 13.07
C LYS A 225 -10.18 -15.16 13.51
N LYS A 226 -10.00 -15.59 14.76
CA LYS A 226 -10.78 -16.65 15.40
C LYS A 226 -11.40 -16.16 16.70
N ALA A 227 -12.60 -16.64 16.98
CA ALA A 227 -13.29 -16.45 18.24
C ALA A 227 -14.07 -17.73 18.59
N THR A 228 -14.48 -17.86 19.85
CA THR A 228 -15.16 -19.06 20.34
C THR A 228 -16.55 -18.68 20.84
N MET A 229 -17.54 -19.51 20.53
CA MET A 229 -18.89 -19.41 21.05
C MET A 229 -19.25 -20.68 21.80
N ASN A 230 -19.90 -20.50 22.95
CA ASN A 230 -20.49 -21.57 23.73
C ASN A 230 -22.02 -21.45 23.68
N VAL A 231 -22.70 -22.53 23.31
CA VAL A 231 -24.16 -22.57 23.26
C VAL A 231 -24.65 -23.41 24.44
N THR A 232 -25.37 -22.77 25.36
CA THR A 232 -25.90 -23.41 26.56
C THR A 232 -27.32 -23.91 26.31
N THR A 233 -27.60 -25.15 26.73
CA THR A 233 -28.98 -25.63 26.89
C THR A 233 -29.61 -24.95 28.10
N ASN A 234 -30.91 -24.66 28.04
CA ASN A 234 -31.67 -24.33 29.26
C ASN A 234 -31.74 -25.55 30.18
#